data_AF-A0A524AVZ0-F1
#
_entry.id   AF-A0A524AVZ0-F1
#
_cell.length_a   1.000
_cell.length_b   1.000
_cell.length_c   1.000
_cell.angle_alpha   90.00
_cell.angle_beta   90.00
_cell.angle_gamma   90.00
#
_symmetry.space_group_name_H-M   'P 1'
#
loop_
_entity.id
_entity.type
_entity.pdbx_description
1 polymer ?
#
loop_
_entity_poly.entity_id
_entity_poly.type
_entity_poly.pdbx_seq_one_letter_code
_entity_poly.pdbx_strand_id
1 'polypeptide(L)' 'KAFKNSVNFGFWRGVDIQDPKGLLQGSGEKMRHVKLTSVEDIDEEEFASFVRQAVQLNLTKGDPTKGG' A
#
# COMPACT_ATOMS: atom_id res chain seq x y z
N LYS A 1 -19.27 4.41 13.71
CA LYS A 1 -19.31 5.22 12.47
C LYS A 1 -18.64 4.41 11.37
N ALA A 2 -19.41 3.87 10.43
CA ALA A 2 -18.83 3.18 9.27
C ALA A 2 -18.36 4.24 8.27
N PHE A 3 -17.08 4.23 7.91
CA PHE A 3 -16.58 4.99 6.77
C PHE A 3 -17.11 4.31 5.49
N LYS A 4 -18.39 4.56 5.15
CA LYS A 4 -19.09 3.86 4.05
C LYS A 4 -18.47 4.09 2.67
N ASN A 5 -17.65 5.13 2.51
CA ASN A 5 -17.16 5.58 1.21
C ASN A 5 -15.63 5.70 1.15
N SER A 6 -14.87 5.08 2.07
CA SER A 6 -13.40 5.12 1.94
C SER A 6 -12.78 3.77 2.23
N VAL A 7 -11.96 3.30 1.29
CA VAL A 7 -11.20 2.05 1.40
C VAL A 7 -9.74 2.42 1.68
N ASN A 8 -9.13 1.74 2.64
CA ASN A 8 -7.69 1.84 2.87
C ASN A 8 -7.02 0.63 2.24
N PHE A 9 -6.20 0.85 1.22
CA PHE A 9 -5.42 -0.19 0.57
C PHE A 9 -4.03 -0.25 1.23
N GLY A 10 -3.84 -1.22 2.12
CA GLY A 10 -2.64 -1.33 2.96
C GLY A 10 -1.58 -2.28 2.38
N PHE A 11 -0.33 -1.86 2.44
CA PHE A 11 0.85 -2.67 2.14
C PHE A 11 1.67 -2.90 3.40
N TRP A 12 1.91 -4.17 3.74
CA TRP A 12 2.60 -4.54 4.97
C TRP A 12 4.06 -4.04 5.03
N ARG A 13 4.69 -3.93 3.87
CA ARG A 13 6.04 -3.39 3.64
C ARG A 13 5.99 -2.08 2.85
N GLY A 14 4.96 -1.28 3.09
CA GLY A 14 4.74 -0.03 2.38
C GLY A 14 5.88 0.99 2.52
N VAL A 15 6.71 0.89 3.56
CA VAL A 15 7.91 1.75 3.69
C VAL A 15 9.01 1.45 2.67
N ASP A 16 9.03 0.24 2.11
CA ASP A 16 9.99 -0.17 1.09
C ASP A 16 9.47 0.10 -0.34
N ILE A 17 8.22 0.56 -0.49
CA ILE A 17 7.63 0.87 -1.80
C ILE A 17 8.07 2.27 -2.22
N GLN A 18 8.54 2.38 -3.46
CA GLN A 18 8.82 3.66 -4.09
C GLN A 18 7.51 4.34 -4.48
N ASP A 19 7.29 5.51 -3.91
CA ASP A 19 6.08 6.33 -4.08
C ASP A 19 6.49 7.77 -4.43
N PRO A 20 6.81 8.04 -5.70
CA PRO A 20 7.28 9.36 -6.13
C PRO A 20 6.19 10.44 -6.03
N LYS A 21 4.91 10.05 -6.06
CA LYS A 21 3.77 10.96 -5.94
C LYS A 21 3.33 11.20 -4.49
N GLY A 22 3.89 10.49 -3.52
CA GLY A 22 3.55 10.68 -2.10
C GLY A 22 2.12 10.21 -1.74
N LEU A 23 1.57 9.24 -2.47
CA LEU A 23 0.23 8.69 -2.25
C LEU A 23 0.14 7.78 -1.01
N LEU A 24 1.27 7.21 -0.59
CA LEU A 24 1.35 6.29 0.54
C LEU A 24 1.34 7.05 1.88
N GLN A 25 0.29 6.78 2.65
CA GLN A 25 0.05 7.35 3.98
C GLN A 25 0.36 6.35 5.10
N GLY A 26 0.52 6.88 6.31
CA GLY A 26 0.75 6.10 7.53
C GLY A 26 2.12 6.35 8.15
N SER A 27 2.18 6.38 9.47
CA SER A 27 3.41 6.67 10.23
C SER A 27 4.03 5.41 10.85
N GLY A 28 3.56 4.22 10.45
CA GLY A 28 4.05 2.96 10.97
C GLY A 28 5.46 2.65 10.45
N GLU A 29 6.21 1.86 11.22
CA GLU A 29 7.60 1.49 10.91
C GLU A 29 7.74 0.60 9.66
N LYS A 30 6.68 -0.11 9.27
CA LYS A 30 6.70 -1.06 8.15
C LYS A 30 5.57 -0.86 7.15
N MET A 31 4.37 -0.53 7.63
CA MET A 31 3.20 -0.44 6.78
C MET A 31 2.95 0.98 6.26
N ARG A 32 2.50 1.04 5.01
CA ARG A 32 1.86 2.24 4.43
C ARG A 32 0.55 1.84 3.77
N HIS A 33 -0.36 2.78 3.59
CA HIS A 33 -1.64 2.57 2.94
C HIS A 33 -2.00 3.74 2.04
N VAL A 34 -2.77 3.48 0.99
CA VAL A 34 -3.44 4.53 0.23
C VAL A 34 -4.87 4.61 0.70
N LYS A 35 -5.35 5.81 1.03
CA LYS A 35 -6.76 6.05 1.34
C LYS A 35 -7.48 6.46 0.06
N LEU A 36 -8.40 5.61 -0.39
CA LEU A 36 -9.23 5.86 -1.57
C LEU A 36 -10.62 6.26 -1.12
N THR A 37 -11.13 7.37 -1.64
CA THR A 37 -12.49 7.88 -1.36
C THR A 37 -13.44 7.75 -2.54
N SER A 38 -12.89 7.74 -3.75
CA SER A 38 -13.59 7.56 -5.02
C SER A 38 -12.73 6.76 -6.00
N VAL A 39 -13.34 6.25 -7.07
CA VAL A 39 -12.60 5.56 -8.15
C VAL A 39 -11.63 6.51 -8.86
N GLU A 40 -11.96 7.80 -8.90
CA GLU A 40 -11.13 8.86 -9.49
C GLU A 40 -9.81 9.09 -8.73
N ASP A 41 -9.72 8.68 -7.46
CA ASP A 41 -8.47 8.73 -6.69
C ASP A 41 -7.46 7.63 -7.11
N ILE A 42 -7.90 6.66 -7.93
CA ILE A 42 -7.08 5.53 -8.35
C ILE A 42 -6.25 5.93 -9.56
N ASP A 43 -4.97 6.20 -9.30
CA ASP A 43 -3.95 6.27 -10.35
C ASP A 43 -3.53 4.84 -10.72
N GLU A 44 -4.05 4.33 -11.84
CA GLU A 44 -3.86 2.94 -12.25
C GLU A 44 -2.39 2.55 -12.41
N GLU A 45 -1.56 3.46 -12.94
CA GLU A 45 -0.14 3.21 -13.16
C GLU A 45 0.62 3.09 -11.84
N GLU A 46 0.39 4.03 -10.91
CA GLU A 46 1.02 4.00 -9.59
C GLU A 46 0.54 2.81 -8.76
N PHE A 47 -0.76 2.53 -8.76
CA PHE A 47 -1.30 1.39 -8.04
C PHE A 47 -0.75 0.06 -8.57
N ALA A 48 -0.68 -0.10 -9.89
CA ALA A 48 -0.06 -1.27 -10.49
C ALA A 48 1.43 -1.38 -10.13
N SER A 49 2.16 -0.26 -10.07
CA SER A 49 3.54 -0.22 -9.59
C SER A 49 3.64 -0.66 -8.13
N PHE A 50 2.81 -0.14 -7.23
CA PHE A 50 2.82 -0.50 -5.81
C PHE A 50 2.53 -1.98 -5.60
N VAL A 51 1.55 -2.55 -6.31
CA VAL A 51 1.23 -3.99 -6.24
C VAL A 51 2.42 -4.83 -6.71
N ARG A 52 3.05 -4.48 -7.85
CA ARG A 52 4.25 -5.19 -8.34
C ARG A 52 5.39 -5.14 -7.34
N GLN A 53 5.69 -3.96 -6.78
CA GLN A 53 6.71 -3.78 -5.77
C GLN A 53 6.41 -4.59 -4.50
N ALA A 54 5.17 -4.56 -4.01
CA ALA A 54 4.75 -5.33 -2.85
C ALA A 54 4.90 -6.85 -3.07
N VAL A 55 4.55 -7.36 -4.25
CA VAL A 55 4.76 -8.76 -4.61
C VAL A 55 6.25 -9.09 -4.62
N GLN A 56 7.10 -8.27 -5.25
CA GLN A 56 8.55 -8.48 -5.26
C GLN A 56 9.15 -8.46 -3.85
N LEU A 57 8.69 -7.55 -2.99
CA LEU A 57 9.10 -7.48 -1.59
C LEU A 57 8.69 -8.73 -0.81
N ASN A 58 7.50 -9.28 -1.08
CA ASN A 58 7.02 -10.51 -0.46
C ASN A 58 7.81 -11.74 -0.93
N LEU A 59 8.17 -11.81 -2.21
CA LEU A 59 9.04 -12.87 -2.73
C LEU A 59 10.46 -12.78 -2.13
N THR A 60 10.98 -11.56 -1.97
CA THR A 60 12.37 -11.35 -1.54
C THR A 60 12.54 -11.53 -0.03
N LYS A 61 11.64 -10.96 0.78
CA LYS A 61 11.76 -10.98 2.25
C LYS A 61 10.81 -11.99 2.92
N GLY A 62 10.18 -12.88 2.15
CA GLY A 62 9.25 -13.90 2.63
C GLY A 62 7.88 -13.38 3.04
N ASP A 63 7.04 -14.27 3.58
CA ASP A 63 5.65 -13.96 3.96
C ASP A 63 5.60 -12.84 5.00
N PRO A 64 4.96 -11.69 4.71
CA PRO A 64 4.90 -10.56 5.62
C PRO A 64 4.00 -10.79 6.84
N THR A 65 3.10 -11.78 6.78
CA THR A 65 2.10 -12.08 7.83
C THR A 65 2.52 -13.20 8.78
N LYS A 66 3.50 -14.01 8.39
CA LYS A 66 4.17 -14.93 9.30
C LYS A 66 5.24 -14.16 10.06
N GLY A 67 4.98 -13.91 11.34
CA GLY A 67 6.01 -13.47 12.28
C GLY A 67 7.17 -14.46 12.23
N GLY A 68 8.39 -13.93 12.12
CA GLY A 68 9.59 -14.69 12.43
C GLY A 68 9.64 -15.03 13.91
#